data_AF-A0A521VLF2-F1
#
_entry.id   AF-A0A521VLF2-F1
#
_cell.length_a   1.000
_cell.length_b   1.000
_cell.length_c   1.000
_cell.angle_alpha   90.00
_cell.angle_beta   90.00
_cell.angle_gamma   90.00
#
_symmetry.space_group_name_H-M   'P 1'
#
loop_
_entity.id
_entity.type
_entity.pdbx_description
1 polymer ?
#
loop_
_entity_poly.entity_id
_entity_poly.type
_entity_poly.pdbx_seq_one_letter_code
_entity_poly.pdbx_strand_id
1 'polypeptide(L)'
;MKKANFKKALMALLMAAFTFLFVGVGTTNAQLATVGGGLYSPAQGNFVNNDQAGITLLASIDDLGTLLESLQPGTPAYTSTRRQALYYKGIYQDLLSSNNVAASIGTGLQHLTIVADGSIGPISKTALLALRQGAISLLSI
;
A
#
# COMPACT_ATOMS: atom_id res chain seq x y z
N MET A 1 -41.37 -9.80 -0.41
CA MET A 1 -39.93 -9.58 -0.12
C MET A 1 -39.49 -8.30 -0.82
N LYS A 2 -39.26 -7.21 -0.08
CA LYS A 2 -38.91 -5.90 -0.65
C LYS A 2 -37.52 -5.99 -1.29
N LYS A 3 -37.42 -5.71 -2.59
CA LYS A 3 -36.16 -5.60 -3.33
C LYS A 3 -35.35 -4.45 -2.71
N ALA A 4 -34.51 -4.77 -1.74
CA ALA A 4 -33.61 -3.81 -1.14
C ALA A 4 -32.71 -3.26 -2.25
N ASN A 5 -32.56 -1.94 -2.27
CA ASN A 5 -31.87 -1.18 -3.29
C ASN A 5 -30.37 -1.53 -3.32
N PHE A 6 -30.01 -2.65 -3.95
CA PHE A 6 -28.64 -3.15 -4.08
C PHE A 6 -27.71 -2.08 -4.67
N LYS A 7 -28.24 -1.27 -5.60
CA LYS A 7 -27.53 -0.13 -6.18
C LYS A 7 -27.16 0.94 -5.15
N LYS A 8 -28.02 1.20 -4.16
CA LYS A 8 -27.75 2.15 -3.06
C LYS A 8 -26.78 1.57 -2.04
N ALA A 9 -26.85 0.27 -1.76
CA ALA A 9 -25.89 -0.42 -0.90
C ALA A 9 -24.48 -0.45 -1.53
N LEU A 10 -24.40 -0.70 -2.83
CA LEU A 10 -23.14 -0.69 -3.59
C LEU A 10 -22.53 0.72 -3.67
N MET A 11 -23.35 1.75 -3.86
CA MET A 11 -22.89 3.14 -3.88
C MET A 11 -22.43 3.63 -2.50
N ALA A 12 -23.09 3.17 -1.42
CA ALA A 12 -22.67 3.44 -0.05
C ALA A 12 -21.36 2.71 0.29
N LEU A 13 -21.16 1.49 -0.20
CA LEU A 13 -19.91 0.74 -0.01
C LEU A 13 -18.74 1.39 -0.79
N LEU A 14 -18.99 1.84 -2.01
CA LEU A 14 -18.00 2.58 -2.82
C LEU A 14 -17.66 3.94 -2.21
N MET A 15 -18.64 4.68 -1.66
CA MET A 15 -18.36 5.92 -0.95
C MET A 15 -17.60 5.70 0.36
N ALA A 16 -17.90 4.62 1.09
CA ALA A 16 -17.15 4.25 2.29
C ALA A 16 -15.69 3.87 1.97
N ALA A 17 -15.46 3.13 0.88
CA ALA A 17 -14.11 2.81 0.41
C ALA A 17 -13.33 4.08 0.00
N PHE A 18 -14.00 5.08 -0.58
CA PHE A 18 -13.38 6.36 -0.94
C PHE A 18 -13.12 7.27 0.27
N THR A 19 -13.97 7.25 1.31
CA THR A 19 -13.72 8.05 2.51
C THR A 19 -12.58 7.50 3.36
N PHE A 20 -12.30 6.20 3.34
CA PHE A 20 -11.08 5.66 3.97
C PHE A 20 -9.78 6.05 3.24
N LEU A 21 -9.84 6.37 1.94
CA LEU A 21 -8.68 6.82 1.18
C LEU A 21 -8.33 8.32 1.42
N PHE A 22 -9.26 9.14 1.91
CA PHE A 22 -9.07 10.59 2.00
C PHE A 22 -9.44 11.28 3.33
N VAL A 23 -10.18 10.64 4.24
CA VAL A 23 -10.49 11.24 5.56
C VAL A 23 -9.28 11.17 6.52
N GLY A 24 -8.26 10.38 6.20
CA GLY A 24 -7.04 10.26 7.00
C GLY A 24 -5.99 11.36 6.79
N VAL A 25 -6.13 12.28 5.82
CA VAL A 25 -5.06 13.23 5.47
C VAL A 25 -4.91 14.37 6.49
N GLY A 26 -5.96 14.63 7.30
CA GLY A 26 -5.94 15.72 8.29
C GLY A 26 -5.20 15.38 9.60
N THR A 27 -5.20 14.12 10.02
CA THR A 27 -4.65 13.70 11.33
C THR A 27 -3.39 12.82 11.23
N THR A 28 -3.09 12.22 10.08
CA THR A 28 -1.86 11.44 9.88
C THR A 28 -0.59 12.29 9.82
N ASN A 29 -0.69 13.58 9.50
CA ASN A 29 0.48 14.47 9.46
C ASN A 29 1.12 14.68 10.85
N ALA A 30 0.34 14.58 11.93
CA ALA A 30 0.85 14.75 13.29
C ALA A 30 1.57 13.50 13.83
N GLN A 31 1.14 12.29 13.40
CA GLN A 31 1.84 11.05 13.73
C GLN A 31 3.03 10.74 12.81
N LEU A 32 3.07 11.29 11.59
CA LEU A 32 4.23 11.16 10.70
C LEU A 32 5.51 11.82 11.25
N ALA A 33 5.38 12.79 12.16
CA ALA A 33 6.51 13.51 12.77
C ALA A 33 6.99 12.89 14.10
N THR A 34 6.16 12.10 14.79
CA THR A 34 6.51 11.49 16.09
C THR A 34 7.06 10.08 15.96
N VAL A 35 6.79 9.36 14.87
CA VAL A 35 7.42 8.08 14.57
C VAL A 35 8.73 8.34 13.82
N GLY A 36 9.75 8.80 14.57
CA GLY A 36 11.09 9.14 14.09
C GLY A 36 11.91 7.93 13.59
N GLY A 37 11.35 7.14 12.69
CA GLY A 37 12.09 6.16 11.90
C GLY A 37 12.47 6.78 10.56
N GLY A 38 13.75 6.72 10.19
CA GLY A 38 14.16 7.05 8.82
C GLY A 38 13.40 6.19 7.80
N LEU A 39 13.28 6.65 6.55
CA LEU A 39 12.64 5.89 5.46
C LEU A 39 13.12 4.42 5.40
N TYR A 40 14.36 4.17 5.80
CA TYR A 40 15.03 2.87 5.77
C TYR A 40 15.27 2.23 7.14
N SER A 41 14.70 2.78 8.22
CA SER A 41 14.75 2.08 9.51
C SER A 41 13.96 0.77 9.43
N PRO A 42 14.19 -0.21 10.31
CA PRO A 42 13.30 -1.37 10.42
C PRO A 42 11.86 -0.91 10.67
N ALA A 43 10.88 -1.59 10.07
CA ALA A 43 9.48 -1.31 10.35
C ALA A 43 9.15 -1.78 11.78
N GLN A 44 8.37 -0.98 12.50
CA GLN A 44 7.94 -1.30 13.86
C GLN A 44 6.44 -1.63 13.84
N GLY A 45 6.07 -2.72 14.49
CA GLY A 45 4.70 -3.23 14.53
C GLY A 45 4.64 -4.68 15.01
N ASN A 46 3.45 -5.13 15.37
CA ASN A 46 3.18 -6.55 15.62
C ASN A 46 2.77 -7.21 14.30
N PHE A 47 3.73 -7.77 13.58
CA PHE A 47 3.49 -8.28 12.24
C PHE A 47 2.94 -9.71 12.24
N VAL A 48 2.12 -10.01 11.24
CA VAL A 48 1.76 -11.40 10.91
C VAL A 48 3.02 -12.21 10.58
N ASN A 49 2.93 -13.53 10.66
CA ASN A 49 4.02 -14.41 10.20
C ASN A 49 4.24 -14.27 8.67
N ASN A 50 5.40 -14.71 8.20
CA ASN A 50 5.80 -14.54 6.80
C ASN A 50 4.83 -15.18 5.79
N ASP A 51 4.26 -16.35 6.10
CA ASP A 51 3.32 -17.04 5.21
C ASP A 51 2.02 -16.24 5.06
N GLN A 52 1.47 -15.79 6.19
CA GLN A 52 0.27 -14.95 6.20
C GLN A 52 0.53 -13.60 5.52
N ALA A 53 1.70 -13.00 5.74
CA ALA A 53 2.10 -11.77 5.04
C ALA A 53 2.15 -11.99 3.52
N GLY A 54 2.71 -13.12 3.07
CA GLY A 54 2.77 -13.50 1.67
C GLY A 54 1.38 -13.61 1.04
N ILE A 55 0.44 -14.29 1.71
CA ILE A 55 -0.95 -14.42 1.25
C ILE A 55 -1.63 -13.05 1.16
N THR A 56 -1.52 -12.23 2.21
CA THR A 56 -2.13 -10.90 2.26
C THR A 56 -1.57 -9.98 1.16
N LEU A 57 -0.26 -10.05 0.91
CA LEU A 57 0.39 -9.28 -0.16
C LEU A 57 -0.07 -9.74 -1.54
N LEU A 58 -0.15 -11.05 -1.81
CA LEU A 58 -0.61 -11.57 -3.09
C LEU A 58 -2.03 -11.10 -3.40
N ALA A 59 -2.95 -11.22 -2.45
CA ALA A 59 -4.32 -10.71 -2.61
C ALA A 59 -4.34 -9.20 -2.88
N SER A 60 -3.56 -8.42 -2.12
CA SER A 60 -3.49 -6.97 -2.32
C SER A 60 -2.88 -6.57 -3.66
N ILE A 61 -1.89 -7.32 -4.16
CA ILE A 61 -1.28 -7.10 -5.47
C ILE A 61 -2.28 -7.38 -6.59
N ASP A 62 -3.08 -8.44 -6.45
CA ASP A 62 -4.13 -8.82 -7.41
C ASP A 62 -5.25 -7.76 -7.47
N ASP A 63 -5.71 -7.29 -6.31
CA ASP A 63 -6.69 -6.21 -6.21
C ASP A 63 -6.18 -4.91 -6.85
N LEU A 64 -4.91 -4.55 -6.61
CA LEU A 64 -4.28 -3.38 -7.22
C LEU A 64 -4.10 -3.56 -8.73
N GLY A 65 -3.83 -4.79 -9.20
CA GLY A 65 -3.77 -5.14 -10.62
C GLY A 65 -5.11 -4.91 -11.31
N THR A 66 -6.19 -5.45 -10.73
CA THR A 66 -7.56 -5.24 -11.21
C THR A 66 -7.94 -3.75 -11.22
N LEU A 67 -7.56 -3.01 -10.17
CA LEU A 67 -7.78 -1.57 -10.11
C LEU A 67 -7.03 -0.83 -11.23
N LEU A 68 -5.78 -1.21 -11.53
CA LEU A 68 -5.00 -0.58 -12.60
C LEU A 68 -5.64 -0.75 -13.98
N GLU A 69 -6.27 -1.89 -14.25
CA GLU A 69 -6.99 -2.12 -15.52
C GLU A 69 -8.17 -1.15 -15.71
N SER A 70 -8.77 -0.68 -14.61
CA SER A 70 -9.86 0.29 -14.63
C SER A 70 -9.41 1.76 -14.68
N LEU A 71 -8.11 2.03 -14.46
CA LEU A 71 -7.57 3.39 -14.38
C LEU A 71 -6.91 3.81 -15.69
N GLN A 72 -7.14 5.06 -16.10
CA GLN A 72 -6.48 5.61 -17.29
C GLN A 72 -4.97 5.77 -17.04
N PRO A 73 -4.10 5.18 -17.90
CA PRO A 73 -2.66 5.37 -17.82
C PRO A 73 -2.25 6.83 -17.89
N GLY A 74 -1.19 7.19 -17.16
CA GLY A 74 -0.69 8.57 -17.08
C GLY A 74 -1.44 9.47 -16.10
N THR A 75 -2.55 9.00 -15.50
CA THR A 75 -3.21 9.75 -14.42
C THR A 75 -2.43 9.63 -13.10
N PRO A 76 -2.58 10.61 -12.18
CA PRO A 76 -1.99 10.51 -10.85
C PRO A 76 -2.47 9.26 -10.08
N ALA A 77 -3.75 8.90 -10.23
CA ALA A 77 -4.33 7.72 -9.61
C ALA A 77 -3.64 6.44 -10.12
N TYR A 78 -3.56 6.26 -11.44
CA TYR A 78 -2.84 5.12 -12.04
C TYR A 78 -1.40 5.03 -11.54
N THR A 79 -0.69 6.16 -11.52
CA THR A 79 0.71 6.19 -11.10
C THR A 79 0.87 5.85 -9.61
N SER A 80 -0.03 6.33 -8.75
CA SER A 80 -0.04 6.00 -7.32
C SER A 80 -0.34 4.52 -7.07
N THR A 81 -1.38 3.98 -7.71
CA THR A 81 -1.76 2.56 -7.60
C THR A 81 -0.64 1.67 -8.11
N ARG A 82 0.01 2.04 -9.22
CA ARG A 82 1.13 1.29 -9.79
C ARG A 82 2.35 1.29 -8.86
N ARG A 83 2.64 2.43 -8.21
CA ARG A 83 3.69 2.51 -7.18
C ARG A 83 3.41 1.58 -6.00
N GLN A 84 2.18 1.54 -5.53
CA GLN A 84 1.78 0.65 -4.43
C GLN A 84 1.91 -0.82 -4.81
N ALA A 85 1.45 -1.21 -6.01
CA ALA A 85 1.58 -2.57 -6.50
C ALA A 85 3.04 -3.02 -6.62
N LEU A 86 3.90 -2.15 -7.18
CA LEU A 86 5.34 -2.43 -7.29
C LEU A 86 6.02 -2.52 -5.92
N TYR A 87 5.62 -1.67 -4.97
CA TYR A 87 6.13 -1.71 -3.61
C TYR A 87 5.77 -3.02 -2.92
N TYR A 88 4.50 -3.43 -2.96
CA TYR A 88 4.04 -4.69 -2.35
C TYR A 88 4.67 -5.91 -3.02
N LYS A 89 4.86 -5.87 -4.34
CA LYS A 89 5.61 -6.91 -5.06
C LYS A 89 7.06 -6.99 -4.59
N GLY A 90 7.70 -5.85 -4.34
CA GLY A 90 9.06 -5.79 -3.77
C GLY A 90 9.14 -6.42 -2.38
N ILE A 91 8.17 -6.16 -1.50
CA ILE A 91 8.09 -6.78 -0.17
C ILE A 91 7.89 -8.30 -0.32
N TYR A 92 6.97 -8.73 -1.18
CA TYR A 92 6.67 -10.14 -1.40
C TYR A 92 7.89 -10.92 -1.89
N GLN A 93 8.63 -10.39 -2.87
CA GLN A 93 9.86 -11.01 -3.37
C GLN A 93 10.94 -11.13 -2.28
N ASP A 94 11.01 -10.16 -1.38
CA ASP A 94 11.96 -10.16 -0.29
C ASP A 94 11.58 -11.19 0.80
N LEU A 95 10.29 -11.36 1.08
CA LEU A 95 9.78 -12.43 1.96
C LEU A 95 10.13 -13.82 1.41
N LEU A 96 10.03 -14.03 0.09
CA LEU A 96 10.45 -15.28 -0.55
C LEU A 96 11.95 -15.55 -0.38
N SER A 97 12.76 -14.51 -0.16
CA SER A 97 14.19 -14.59 0.10
C SER A 97 14.51 -14.83 1.59
N SER A 98 13.53 -15.26 2.38
CA SER A 98 13.63 -15.57 3.82
C SER A 98 13.87 -14.38 4.75
N ASN A 99 13.62 -13.15 4.29
CA ASN A 99 13.58 -12.00 5.18
C ASN A 99 12.28 -11.99 6.01
N ASN A 100 12.33 -11.36 7.19
CA ASN A 100 11.11 -11.15 7.99
C ASN A 100 10.33 -9.93 7.48
N VAL A 101 9.03 -9.87 7.79
CA VAL A 101 8.12 -8.79 7.36
C VAL A 101 8.70 -7.38 7.60
N ALA A 102 9.27 -7.14 8.78
CA ALA A 102 9.81 -5.83 9.15
C ALA A 102 10.99 -5.39 8.26
N ALA A 103 11.87 -6.34 7.93
CA ALA A 103 12.98 -6.13 7.00
C ALA A 103 12.47 -5.92 5.57
N SER A 104 11.51 -6.73 5.14
CA SER A 104 10.94 -6.67 3.79
C SER A 104 10.20 -5.38 3.47
N ILE A 105 9.54 -4.77 4.46
CA ILE A 105 8.95 -3.43 4.32
C ILE A 105 10.05 -2.37 4.03
N GLY A 106 11.22 -2.49 4.64
CA GLY A 106 12.34 -1.58 4.44
C GLY A 106 13.05 -1.76 3.09
N THR A 107 13.32 -3.00 2.69
CA THR A 107 13.97 -3.33 1.41
C THR A 107 13.04 -3.07 0.22
N GLY A 108 11.73 -3.25 0.39
CA GLY A 108 10.73 -2.93 -0.64
C GLY A 108 10.81 -1.47 -1.12
N LEU A 109 11.18 -0.53 -0.25
CA LEU A 109 11.32 0.88 -0.63
C LEU A 109 12.55 1.08 -1.53
N GLN A 110 13.63 0.33 -1.26
CA GLN A 110 14.84 0.34 -2.09
C GLN A 110 14.52 -0.23 -3.48
N HIS A 111 13.79 -1.34 -3.55
CA HIS A 111 13.30 -1.90 -4.82
C HIS A 111 12.45 -0.90 -5.59
N LEU A 112 11.54 -0.21 -4.91
CA LEU A 112 10.70 0.79 -5.55
C LEU A 112 11.52 1.96 -6.10
N THR A 113 12.52 2.46 -5.37
CA THR A 113 13.39 3.55 -5.84
C THR A 113 14.21 3.15 -7.06
N ILE A 114 14.70 1.91 -7.15
CA ILE A 114 15.44 1.41 -8.32
C ILE A 114 14.53 1.35 -9.56
N VAL A 115 13.29 0.91 -9.41
CA VAL A 115 12.32 0.83 -10.51
C VAL A 115 11.76 2.22 -10.88
N ALA A 116 11.79 3.17 -9.93
CA ALA A 116 11.25 4.50 -10.11
C ALA A 116 11.95 5.32 -11.19
N ASP A 117 13.25 5.12 -11.34
CA ASP A 117 14.09 5.87 -12.28
C ASP A 117 13.74 5.61 -13.75
N GLY A 118 13.04 4.52 -14.08
CA GLY A 118 12.68 4.18 -15.46
C GLY A 118 11.20 4.29 -15.81
N SER A 119 10.28 4.10 -14.86
CA SER A 119 8.90 3.68 -15.21
C SER A 119 7.76 4.47 -14.58
N ILE A 120 7.96 5.03 -13.39
CA ILE A 120 6.89 5.63 -12.54
C ILE A 120 7.24 7.04 -12.08
N GLY A 121 8.39 7.56 -12.52
CA GLY A 121 8.88 8.89 -12.20
C GLY A 121 9.34 9.04 -10.75
N PRO A 122 9.93 10.19 -10.41
CA PRO A 122 10.42 10.46 -9.06
C PRO A 122 9.31 10.30 -8.03
N ILE A 123 9.68 9.81 -6.85
CA ILE A 123 8.76 9.58 -5.71
C ILE A 123 9.16 10.52 -4.59
N SER A 124 8.21 11.30 -4.08
CA SER A 124 8.47 12.17 -2.94
C SER A 124 8.68 11.36 -1.67
N LYS A 125 9.46 11.89 -0.73
CA LYS A 125 9.63 11.30 0.61
C LYS A 125 8.29 11.03 1.29
N THR A 126 7.33 11.95 1.17
CA THR A 126 5.98 11.80 1.74
C THR A 126 5.23 10.61 1.14
N ALA A 127 5.32 10.41 -0.17
CA ALA A 127 4.70 9.25 -0.82
C ALA A 127 5.36 7.93 -0.40
N LEU A 128 6.69 7.90 -0.24
CA LEU A 128 7.40 6.73 0.30
C LEU A 128 6.98 6.41 1.74
N LEU A 129 6.82 7.42 2.59
CA LEU A 129 6.33 7.25 3.97
C LEU A 129 4.89 6.72 3.99
N ALA A 130 4.01 7.24 3.12
CA ALA A 130 2.64 6.76 3.01
C ALA A 130 2.57 5.29 2.57
N LEU A 131 3.38 4.90 1.57
CA LEU A 131 3.49 3.50 1.14
C LEU A 131 3.94 2.59 2.28
N ARG A 132 5.00 3.00 2.98
CA ARG A 132 5.54 2.27 4.14
C ARG A 132 4.50 2.09 5.24
N GLN A 133 3.79 3.15 5.60
CA GLN A 133 2.73 3.07 6.62
C GLN A 133 1.57 2.19 6.16
N GLY A 134 1.22 2.24 4.87
CA GLY A 134 0.23 1.34 4.28
C GLY A 134 0.64 -0.13 4.40
N ALA A 135 1.91 -0.47 4.12
CA ALA A 135 2.42 -1.84 4.30
C ALA A 135 2.44 -2.27 5.77
N ILE A 136 2.84 -1.37 6.68
CA ILE A 136 2.79 -1.66 8.12
C ILE A 136 1.35 -1.97 8.54
N SER A 137 0.39 -1.14 8.13
CA SER A 137 -1.02 -1.33 8.46
C SER A 137 -1.60 -2.61 7.86
N LEU A 138 -1.21 -2.97 6.64
CA LEU A 138 -1.69 -4.16 5.94
C LEU A 138 -1.17 -5.46 6.58
N LEU A 139 0.06 -5.45 7.08
CA LEU A 139 0.77 -6.64 7.54
C LEU A 139 0.85 -6.76 9.07
N SER A 140 0.20 -5.86 9.79
CA SER A 140 0.11 -5.93 11.26
C SER A 140 -1.16 -6.68 11.70
N ILE A 141 -1.09 -7.26 12.90
CA ILE A 141 -2.21 -7.89 13.64
C ILE A 141 -2.82 -6.88 14.61
#